data_AF-A0A958H8B1-F1
#
_entry.id   AF-A0A958H8B1-F1
#
_cell.length_a   1.000
_cell.length_b   1.000
_cell.length_c   1.000
_cell.angle_alpha   90.00
_cell.angle_beta   90.00
_cell.angle_gamma   90.00
#
_symmetry.space_group_name_H-M   'P 1'
#
loop_
_entity.id
_entity.type
_entity.pdbx_description
1 polymer ?
#
loop_
_entity_poly.entity_id
_entity_poly.type
_entity_poly.pdbx_seq_one_letter_code
_entity_poly.pdbx_strand_id
1 'polypeptide(L)'
;MPRQLFDSPFIFGIHEPGGERHMTDASKPGWIVFTEGIGSEANDKGGKDFSQWSNQNLGIICRLNNGYYPGGTIPHSSRYESFAKRCANYAAASKGCKIWIIGNEMNHPVERPNVQIDWSRTVRPSDPVSWGRYVSWRFNALDDSGSGGEPTRSRMAITNPGEVITPQLYARCYRLCRDAIHGMPG
;
A
#
# COMPACT_ATOMS: atom_id res chain seq x y z
N MET A 1 29.24 -16.65 2.53
CA MET A 1 29.09 -15.39 1.76
C MET A 1 28.27 -14.44 2.61
N PRO A 2 28.78 -13.28 3.05
CA PRO A 2 27.92 -12.25 3.62
C PRO A 2 26.93 -11.85 2.52
N ARG A 3 25.62 -12.03 2.75
CA ARG A 3 24.62 -11.52 1.81
C ARG A 3 24.74 -9.99 1.86
N GLN A 4 25.14 -9.42 0.73
CA GLN A 4 25.52 -8.01 0.59
C GLN A 4 24.34 -7.04 0.69
N LEU A 5 23.16 -7.55 1.00
CA LEU A 5 21.91 -6.83 1.03
C LEU A 5 21.22 -7.13 2.36
N PHE A 6 20.50 -6.16 2.90
CA PHE A 6 19.65 -6.33 4.10
C PHE A 6 18.42 -7.21 3.77
N ASP A 7 18.65 -8.43 3.25
CA ASP A 7 17.64 -9.46 3.05
C ASP A 7 17.60 -10.44 4.21
N SER A 8 16.39 -10.89 4.53
CA SER A 8 16.19 -11.98 5.46
C SER A 8 16.17 -13.32 4.71
N PRO A 9 16.85 -14.38 5.19
CA PRO A 9 16.73 -15.72 4.61
C PRO A 9 15.42 -16.41 5.00
N PHE A 10 14.65 -15.82 5.91
CA PHE A 10 13.43 -16.40 6.43
C PHE A 10 12.24 -16.01 5.55
N ILE A 11 11.24 -16.88 5.51
CA ILE A 11 10.03 -16.69 4.70
C ILE A 11 8.87 -16.06 5.49
N PHE A 12 9.15 -15.55 6.68
CA PHE A 12 8.15 -14.98 7.58
C PHE A 12 8.56 -13.57 8.03
N GLY A 13 7.57 -12.83 8.53
CA GLY A 13 7.75 -11.47 9.00
C GLY A 13 6.50 -10.91 9.66
N ILE A 14 6.54 -9.63 9.96
CA ILE A 14 5.45 -8.87 10.59
C ILE A 14 5.11 -7.62 9.77
N HIS A 15 3.88 -7.14 9.93
CA HIS A 15 3.43 -5.85 9.38
C HIS A 15 3.56 -4.79 10.48
N GLU A 16 4.28 -3.71 10.17
CA GLU A 16 4.76 -2.67 11.11
C GLU A 16 5.73 -3.18 12.20
N PRO A 17 6.62 -2.32 12.73
CA PRO A 17 7.47 -2.65 13.87
C PRO A 17 6.66 -2.73 15.17
N GLY A 18 7.26 -3.32 16.21
CA GLY A 18 6.69 -3.55 17.54
C GLY A 18 6.76 -5.02 17.98
N GLY A 19 6.88 -5.96 17.03
CA GLY A 19 6.95 -7.40 17.29
C GLY A 19 8.29 -8.05 16.95
N GLU A 20 9.25 -7.30 16.40
CA GLU A 20 10.51 -7.81 15.85
C GLU A 20 11.38 -8.49 16.90
N ARG A 21 11.21 -8.13 18.18
CA ARG A 21 11.94 -8.76 19.28
C ARG A 21 11.72 -10.27 19.36
N HIS A 22 10.52 -10.75 19.03
CA HIS A 22 10.25 -12.19 18.97
C HIS A 22 11.09 -12.90 17.90
N MET A 23 11.44 -12.20 16.82
CA MET A 23 12.27 -12.71 15.73
C MET A 23 13.75 -12.64 16.10
N THR A 24 14.20 -11.53 16.67
CA THR A 24 15.62 -11.33 17.04
C THR A 24 16.03 -12.21 18.22
N ASP A 25 15.20 -12.33 19.26
CA ASP A 25 15.48 -13.16 20.44
C ASP A 25 15.56 -14.66 20.06
N ALA A 26 14.82 -15.06 19.01
CA ALA A 26 14.87 -16.41 18.45
C ALA A 26 16.04 -16.63 17.46
N SER A 27 16.91 -15.63 17.24
CA SER A 27 17.97 -15.64 16.22
C SER A 27 17.45 -15.93 14.80
N LYS A 28 16.23 -15.48 14.49
CA LYS A 28 15.60 -15.61 13.18
C LYS A 28 15.07 -14.27 12.67
N PRO A 29 15.95 -13.34 12.30
CA PRO A 29 15.54 -12.00 11.85
C PRO A 29 14.78 -12.07 10.53
N GLY A 30 13.44 -12.12 10.62
CA GLY A 30 12.50 -12.18 9.49
C GLY A 30 12.37 -10.86 8.74
N TRP A 31 11.21 -10.66 8.12
CA TRP A 31 10.87 -9.43 7.40
C TRP A 31 10.01 -8.48 8.25
N ILE A 32 10.16 -7.17 8.02
CA ILE A 32 9.19 -6.15 8.45
C ILE A 32 8.65 -5.46 7.20
N VAL A 33 7.32 -5.45 7.07
CA VAL A 33 6.62 -4.66 6.04
C VAL A 33 6.17 -3.34 6.66
N PHE A 34 6.70 -2.24 6.16
CA PHE A 34 6.30 -0.88 6.52
C PHE A 34 5.23 -0.34 5.59
N THR A 35 4.42 0.57 6.11
CA THR A 35 3.44 1.33 5.35
C THR A 35 3.69 2.82 5.46
N GLU A 36 3.95 3.46 4.33
CA GLU A 36 4.30 4.87 4.29
C GLU A 36 3.34 5.62 3.36
N GLY A 37 2.62 6.59 3.91
CA GLY A 37 1.84 7.56 3.14
C GLY A 37 2.73 8.74 2.75
N ILE A 38 3.27 8.72 1.53
CA ILE A 38 4.33 9.64 1.08
C ILE A 38 3.80 10.87 0.32
N GLY A 39 2.50 10.93 0.06
CA GLY A 39 1.89 11.97 -0.78
C GLY A 39 2.27 11.83 -2.25
N SER A 40 2.02 12.89 -3.02
CA SER A 40 2.36 12.97 -4.45
C SER A 40 2.99 14.31 -4.82
N GLU A 41 3.69 14.93 -3.88
CA GLU A 41 4.43 16.18 -4.08
C GLU A 41 5.80 15.89 -4.71
N ALA A 42 5.96 16.23 -5.99
CA ALA A 42 7.14 15.84 -6.78
C ALA A 42 8.47 16.40 -6.28
N ASN A 43 8.42 17.52 -5.54
CA ASN A 43 9.58 18.21 -5.00
C ASN A 43 9.94 17.78 -3.57
N ASP A 44 9.12 16.94 -2.93
CA ASP A 44 9.47 16.38 -1.64
C ASP A 44 10.60 15.34 -1.81
N LYS A 45 11.74 15.63 -1.17
CA LYS A 45 12.98 14.84 -1.18
C LYS A 45 13.19 14.05 0.12
N GLY A 46 12.20 14.02 1.01
CA GLY A 46 12.26 13.27 2.25
C GLY A 46 12.13 11.76 2.05
N GLY A 47 12.75 11.00 2.95
CA GLY A 47 12.66 9.55 3.06
C GLY A 47 12.66 9.12 4.53
N LYS A 48 12.76 7.81 4.78
CA LYS A 48 12.81 7.25 6.14
C LYS A 48 14.09 6.47 6.36
N ASP A 49 14.63 6.57 7.58
CA ASP A 49 15.77 5.78 8.00
C ASP A 49 15.28 4.49 8.67
N PHE A 50 15.44 3.37 7.96
CA PHE A 50 15.12 2.03 8.44
C PHE A 50 16.34 1.33 9.07
N SER A 51 17.48 2.02 9.22
CA SER A 51 18.74 1.45 9.72
C SER A 51 18.60 0.86 11.12
N GLN A 52 17.68 1.39 11.95
CA GLN A 52 17.44 0.83 13.27
C GLN A 52 17.01 -0.65 13.24
N TRP A 53 16.32 -1.10 12.18
CA TRP A 53 15.91 -2.51 12.02
C TRP A 53 16.86 -3.27 11.11
N SER A 54 17.26 -2.69 9.98
CA SER A 54 18.14 -3.37 9.02
C SER A 54 19.55 -3.65 9.58
N ASN A 55 20.07 -2.82 10.48
CA ASN A 55 21.31 -3.10 11.21
C ASN A 55 21.21 -4.30 12.17
N GLN A 56 19.99 -4.79 12.45
CA GLN A 56 19.73 -6.01 13.24
C GLN A 56 19.52 -7.24 12.34
N ASN A 57 19.90 -7.16 11.06
CA ASN A 57 19.71 -8.19 10.03
C ASN A 57 18.23 -8.48 9.67
N LEU A 58 17.29 -7.63 10.09
CA LEU A 58 15.90 -7.72 9.67
C LEU A 58 15.78 -7.28 8.20
N GLY A 59 15.02 -8.06 7.42
CA GLY A 59 14.70 -7.71 6.05
C GLY A 59 13.62 -6.63 6.01
N ILE A 60 13.80 -5.57 5.23
CA ILE A 60 12.87 -4.44 5.18
C ILE A 60 12.17 -4.37 3.82
N ILE A 61 10.84 -4.40 3.86
CA ILE A 61 9.95 -4.12 2.72
C ILE A 61 9.17 -2.86 3.07
N CYS A 62 9.09 -1.90 2.16
CA CYS A 62 8.32 -0.68 2.35
C CYS A 62 7.24 -0.53 1.28
N ARG A 63 5.99 -0.42 1.72
CA ARG A 63 4.83 -0.13 0.87
C ARG A 63 4.62 1.38 0.81
N LEU A 64 4.79 1.92 -0.40
CA LEU A 64 4.61 3.32 -0.74
C LEU A 64 3.18 3.57 -1.17
N ASN A 65 2.43 4.30 -0.34
CA ASN A 65 1.10 4.79 -0.63
C ASN A 65 1.17 6.31 -0.88
N ASN A 66 0.33 6.87 -1.74
CA ASN A 66 0.07 8.30 -1.78
C ASN A 66 -0.52 8.77 -0.45
N GLY A 67 -1.48 8.02 0.08
CA GLY A 67 -2.06 8.26 1.40
C GLY A 67 -2.98 7.12 1.79
N TYR A 68 -3.92 7.45 2.66
CA TYR A 68 -4.99 6.55 3.09
C TYR A 68 -6.32 7.20 2.73
N TYR A 69 -7.45 6.55 3.05
CA TYR A 69 -8.75 7.19 2.95
C TYR A 69 -8.75 8.60 3.56
N PRO A 70 -9.26 9.62 2.84
CA PRO A 70 -9.88 9.57 1.50
C PRO A 70 -8.90 9.87 0.33
N GLY A 71 -7.62 10.13 0.60
CA GLY A 71 -6.63 10.48 -0.42
C GLY A 71 -6.22 9.33 -1.35
N GLY A 72 -6.50 8.09 -0.94
CA GLY A 72 -6.25 6.88 -1.72
C GLY A 72 -4.80 6.41 -1.71
N THR A 73 -4.64 5.11 -1.92
CA THR A 73 -3.34 4.43 -1.89
C THR A 73 -2.43 4.83 -3.06
N ILE A 74 -3.01 5.15 -4.20
CA ILE A 74 -2.39 5.89 -5.31
C ILE A 74 -3.25 7.13 -5.54
N PRO A 75 -2.69 8.26 -6.02
CA PRO A 75 -3.46 9.48 -6.17
C PRO A 75 -4.38 9.38 -7.40
N HIS A 76 -5.19 10.41 -7.62
CA HIS A 76 -5.90 10.56 -8.89
C HIS A 76 -4.92 10.49 -10.08
N SER A 77 -5.33 9.88 -11.19
CA SER A 77 -4.45 9.57 -12.33
C SER A 77 -3.76 10.79 -12.96
N SER A 78 -4.33 11.99 -12.80
CA SER A 78 -3.71 13.26 -13.17
C SER A 78 -2.45 13.62 -12.37
N ARG A 79 -2.15 12.88 -11.30
CA ARG A 79 -1.00 13.09 -10.40
C ARG A 79 0.04 11.96 -10.46
N TYR A 80 -0.13 10.95 -11.33
CA TYR A 80 0.76 9.79 -11.37
C TYR A 80 2.21 10.15 -11.67
N GLU A 81 2.48 11.12 -12.53
CA GLU A 81 3.84 11.58 -12.83
C GLU A 81 4.51 12.21 -11.60
N SER A 82 3.75 13.02 -10.83
CA SER A 82 4.25 13.62 -9.60
C SER A 82 4.46 12.59 -8.50
N PHE A 83 3.55 11.61 -8.39
CA PHE A 83 3.68 10.50 -7.47
C PHE A 83 4.87 9.60 -7.79
N ALA A 84 5.10 9.28 -9.06
CA ALA A 84 6.26 8.51 -9.50
C ALA A 84 7.58 9.18 -9.10
N LYS A 85 7.69 10.50 -9.32
CA LYS A 85 8.83 11.30 -8.83
C LYS A 85 8.95 11.25 -7.31
N ARG A 86 7.83 11.36 -6.59
CA ARG A 86 7.81 11.26 -5.12
C ARG A 86 8.30 9.90 -4.62
N CYS A 87 7.87 8.80 -5.25
CA CYS A 87 8.33 7.44 -4.95
C CYS A 87 9.85 7.31 -5.16
N ALA A 88 10.36 7.80 -6.29
CA ALA A 88 11.80 7.78 -6.58
C ALA A 88 12.61 8.59 -5.56
N ASN A 89 12.14 9.79 -5.21
CA ASN A 89 12.75 10.61 -4.18
C ASN A 89 12.75 9.91 -2.81
N TYR A 90 11.63 9.29 -2.43
CA TYR A 90 11.51 8.58 -1.16
C TYR A 90 12.49 7.42 -1.09
N ALA A 91 12.54 6.59 -2.13
CA ALA A 91 13.43 5.44 -2.21
C ALA A 91 14.89 5.87 -2.13
N ALA A 92 15.29 6.89 -2.91
CA ALA A 92 16.67 7.41 -2.93
C ALA A 92 17.11 8.06 -1.60
N ALA A 93 16.19 8.72 -0.90
CA ALA A 93 16.47 9.36 0.39
C ALA A 93 16.41 8.40 1.58
N SER A 94 15.84 7.21 1.40
CA SER A 94 15.66 6.23 2.46
C SER A 94 16.88 5.34 2.63
N LYS A 95 17.16 4.96 3.88
CA LYS A 95 18.29 4.08 4.24
C LYS A 95 17.78 2.77 4.82
N GLY A 96 18.46 1.67 4.55
CA GLY A 96 18.13 0.38 5.17
C GLY A 96 16.88 -0.31 4.59
N CYS A 97 16.38 0.11 3.42
CA CYS A 97 15.31 -0.57 2.70
C CYS A 97 15.69 -0.77 1.23
N LYS A 98 15.29 -1.90 0.65
CA LYS A 98 15.62 -2.25 -0.75
C LYS A 98 14.45 -2.86 -1.54
N ILE A 99 13.33 -3.16 -0.88
CA ILE A 99 12.14 -3.73 -1.51
C ILE A 99 11.00 -2.73 -1.35
N TRP A 100 10.44 -2.30 -2.48
CA TRP A 100 9.40 -1.29 -2.53
C TRP A 100 8.12 -1.88 -3.13
N ILE A 101 7.00 -1.68 -2.46
CA ILE A 101 5.66 -2.01 -2.97
C ILE A 101 4.96 -0.70 -3.34
N ILE A 102 4.26 -0.66 -4.48
CA ILE A 102 3.50 0.53 -4.90
C ILE A 102 2.00 0.27 -4.67
N GLY A 103 1.43 0.99 -3.71
CA GLY A 103 0.01 0.92 -3.35
C GLY A 103 -0.39 -0.30 -2.51
N ASN A 104 -1.61 -0.24 -1.99
CA ASN A 104 -2.29 -1.22 -1.16
C ASN A 104 -3.71 -1.43 -1.66
N GLU A 105 -4.13 -2.68 -1.89
CA GLU A 105 -5.54 -3.03 -2.13
C GLU A 105 -6.30 -2.04 -3.06
N MET A 106 -5.70 -1.63 -4.18
CA MET A 106 -6.19 -0.53 -5.04
C MET A 106 -7.64 -0.71 -5.53
N ASN A 107 -8.13 -1.95 -5.58
CA ASN A 107 -9.50 -2.26 -5.99
C ASN A 107 -10.52 -2.07 -4.85
N HIS A 108 -10.07 -2.08 -3.59
CA HIS A 108 -10.90 -1.85 -2.42
C HIS A 108 -11.40 -0.40 -2.43
N PRO A 109 -12.72 -0.14 -2.36
CA PRO A 109 -13.26 1.20 -2.49
C PRO A 109 -12.62 2.24 -1.56
N VAL A 110 -12.37 1.88 -0.30
CA VAL A 110 -11.73 2.75 0.71
C VAL A 110 -10.33 3.26 0.31
N GLU A 111 -9.62 2.55 -0.56
CA GLU A 111 -8.26 2.89 -1.00
C GLU A 111 -8.24 3.70 -2.30
N ARG A 112 -9.41 3.99 -2.89
CA ARG A 112 -9.53 4.81 -4.10
C ARG A 112 -9.35 6.29 -3.77
N PRO A 113 -8.67 7.06 -4.63
CA PRO A 113 -8.51 8.50 -4.41
C PRO A 113 -9.86 9.20 -4.52
N ASN A 114 -10.13 10.07 -3.54
CA ASN A 114 -11.33 10.91 -3.42
C ASN A 114 -12.65 10.17 -3.20
N VAL A 115 -12.61 8.88 -2.86
CA VAL A 115 -13.82 8.15 -2.45
C VAL A 115 -14.46 8.81 -1.23
N GLN A 116 -15.79 8.91 -1.22
CA GLN A 116 -16.57 9.32 -0.05
C GLN A 116 -17.49 8.18 0.35
N ILE A 117 -17.44 7.84 1.63
CA ILE A 117 -18.23 6.76 2.21
C ILE A 117 -19.05 7.32 3.36
N ASP A 118 -20.35 7.09 3.31
CA ASP A 118 -21.23 7.30 4.46
C ASP A 118 -21.06 6.12 5.43
N TRP A 119 -20.18 6.31 6.41
CA TRP A 119 -19.90 5.29 7.43
C TRP A 119 -21.11 4.99 8.31
N SER A 120 -22.08 5.92 8.43
CA SER A 120 -23.29 5.72 9.24
C SER A 120 -24.28 4.77 8.56
N ARG A 121 -24.27 4.73 7.23
CA ARG A 121 -25.08 3.82 6.41
C ARG A 121 -24.33 2.56 5.98
N THR A 122 -23.03 2.48 6.27
CA THR A 122 -22.23 1.30 5.98
C THR A 122 -22.59 0.19 6.97
N VAL A 123 -23.28 -0.83 6.48
CA VAL A 123 -23.61 -2.02 7.27
C VAL A 123 -22.33 -2.80 7.52
N ARG A 124 -21.83 -2.76 8.76
CA ARG A 124 -20.73 -3.63 9.21
C ARG A 124 -21.36 -4.96 9.64
N PRO A 125 -21.08 -6.07 8.95
CA PRO A 125 -21.64 -7.33 9.38
C PRO A 125 -21.08 -7.70 10.76
N SER A 126 -21.91 -8.31 11.60
CA SER A 126 -21.60 -8.59 13.00
C SER A 126 -20.53 -9.66 13.20
N ASP A 127 -20.23 -10.46 12.17
CA ASP A 127 -19.25 -11.54 12.19
C ASP A 127 -17.90 -11.08 11.60
N PRO A 128 -16.80 -11.05 12.37
CA PRO A 128 -15.45 -10.72 11.91
C PRO A 128 -14.99 -11.45 10.63
N VAL A 129 -15.49 -12.66 10.35
CA VAL A 129 -15.13 -13.43 9.14
C VAL A 129 -15.65 -12.75 7.87
N SER A 130 -16.80 -12.09 7.96
CA SER A 130 -17.37 -11.31 6.86
C SER A 130 -16.69 -9.94 6.63
N TRP A 131 -15.69 -9.60 7.43
CA TRP A 131 -14.84 -8.42 7.26
C TRP A 131 -13.62 -8.66 6.37
N GLY A 132 -13.31 -9.90 6.03
CA GLY A 132 -12.06 -10.18 5.32
C GLY A 132 -12.10 -11.50 4.57
N ARG A 133 -11.84 -11.41 3.26
CA ARG A 133 -11.46 -12.49 2.32
C ARG A 133 -12.54 -13.02 1.37
N TYR A 134 -13.84 -12.86 1.62
CA TYR A 134 -14.87 -13.52 0.79
C TYR A 134 -15.99 -12.63 0.24
N VAL A 135 -15.71 -11.35 0.04
CA VAL A 135 -16.69 -10.44 -0.55
C VAL A 135 -16.25 -10.00 -1.94
N SER A 136 -16.93 -10.52 -2.96
CA SER A 136 -16.66 -10.24 -4.39
C SER A 136 -16.68 -8.73 -4.69
N TRP A 137 -17.50 -7.95 -4.00
CA TRP A 137 -17.58 -6.50 -4.16
C TRP A 137 -16.28 -5.74 -3.80
N ARG A 138 -15.37 -6.32 -2.99
CA ARG A 138 -14.06 -5.68 -2.70
C ARG A 138 -13.10 -5.67 -3.89
N PHE A 139 -13.28 -6.61 -4.82
CA PHE A 139 -12.37 -6.81 -5.94
C PHE A 139 -13.01 -6.55 -7.29
N ASN A 140 -14.33 -6.32 -7.33
CA ASN A 140 -15.04 -6.10 -8.57
C ASN A 140 -15.30 -4.60 -8.78
N ALA A 141 -14.44 -3.97 -9.59
CA ALA A 141 -14.55 -2.57 -9.98
C ALA A 141 -15.78 -2.27 -10.86
N LEU A 142 -16.46 -3.31 -11.37
CA LEU A 142 -17.62 -3.23 -12.27
C LEU A 142 -18.96 -3.45 -11.54
N ASP A 143 -18.93 -3.70 -10.24
CA ASP A 143 -20.14 -3.98 -9.45
C ASP A 143 -20.80 -2.66 -9.02
N ASP A 144 -21.26 -1.86 -9.99
CA ASP A 144 -22.02 -0.64 -9.74
C ASP A 144 -23.42 -0.71 -10.36
N SER A 145 -24.43 -0.57 -9.50
CA SER A 145 -25.69 0.13 -9.78
C SER A 145 -26.55 -0.35 -10.95
N GLY A 146 -27.17 -1.54 -10.87
CA GLY A 146 -28.21 -1.86 -11.89
C GLY A 146 -29.05 -3.12 -11.72
N SER A 147 -28.55 -4.17 -11.09
CA SER A 147 -29.39 -5.37 -10.89
C SER A 147 -30.23 -5.21 -9.64
N GLY A 148 -31.55 -5.05 -9.78
CA GLY A 148 -32.55 -5.03 -8.70
C GLY A 148 -32.66 -6.31 -7.87
N GLY A 149 -31.54 -6.97 -7.58
CA GLY A 149 -31.41 -8.03 -6.60
C GLY A 149 -31.13 -7.46 -5.21
N GLU A 150 -31.57 -8.19 -4.19
CA GLU A 150 -31.53 -7.79 -2.78
C GLU A 150 -30.20 -7.16 -2.33
N PRO A 151 -30.24 -6.17 -1.42
CA PRO A 151 -29.04 -5.56 -0.87
C PRO A 151 -28.28 -6.61 -0.04
N THR A 152 -27.26 -7.21 -0.65
CA THR A 152 -26.28 -8.04 0.07
C THR A 152 -25.71 -7.19 1.21
N ARG A 153 -25.91 -7.64 2.46
CA ARG A 153 -25.72 -6.94 3.75
C ARG A 153 -24.28 -6.51 4.10
N SER A 154 -23.43 -6.32 3.10
CA SER A 154 -22.00 -6.05 3.27
C SER A 154 -21.49 -4.96 2.33
N ARG A 155 -22.31 -3.99 1.90
CA ARG A 155 -21.85 -2.94 0.97
C ARG A 155 -21.46 -1.66 1.72
N MET A 156 -20.31 -1.11 1.37
CA MET A 156 -19.92 0.24 1.79
C MET A 156 -20.91 1.24 1.17
N ALA A 157 -21.45 2.16 1.96
CA ALA A 157 -22.38 3.17 1.46
C ALA A 157 -21.58 4.30 0.79
N ILE A 158 -21.08 4.02 -0.42
CA ILE A 158 -20.30 4.96 -1.23
C ILE A 158 -21.25 6.06 -1.71
N THR A 159 -20.96 7.30 -1.32
CA THR A 159 -21.69 8.50 -1.78
C THR A 159 -20.97 9.18 -2.94
N ASN A 160 -19.66 8.97 -3.06
CA ASN A 160 -18.86 9.32 -4.23
C ASN A 160 -17.82 8.20 -4.44
N PRO A 161 -17.78 7.54 -5.61
CA PRO A 161 -16.85 6.44 -5.86
C PRO A 161 -15.37 6.86 -5.93
N GLY A 162 -15.08 8.16 -6.05
CA GLY A 162 -13.73 8.63 -6.36
C GLY A 162 -13.28 8.18 -7.75
N GLU A 163 -11.97 8.10 -7.99
CA GLU A 163 -11.47 7.47 -9.21
C GLU A 163 -11.39 5.95 -9.02
N VAL A 164 -12.17 5.21 -9.80
CA VAL A 164 -12.07 3.76 -9.85
C VAL A 164 -10.77 3.35 -10.53
N ILE A 165 -9.89 2.68 -9.79
CA ILE A 165 -8.60 2.23 -10.30
C ILE A 165 -8.80 0.97 -11.15
N THR A 166 -8.74 1.13 -12.47
CA THR A 166 -8.76 0.00 -13.40
C THR A 166 -7.40 -0.69 -13.48
N PRO A 167 -7.31 -1.94 -13.98
CA PRO A 167 -6.02 -2.60 -14.22
C PRO A 167 -5.07 -1.77 -15.08
N GLN A 168 -5.59 -1.05 -16.09
CA GLN A 168 -4.81 -0.19 -16.96
C GLN A 168 -4.27 1.04 -16.22
N LEU A 169 -5.07 1.67 -15.35
CA LEU A 169 -4.64 2.80 -14.52
C LEU A 169 -3.55 2.36 -13.53
N TYR A 170 -3.75 1.23 -12.86
CA TYR A 170 -2.73 0.67 -11.98
C TYR A 170 -1.44 0.36 -12.74
N ALA A 171 -1.51 -0.35 -13.87
CA ALA A 171 -0.33 -0.68 -14.66
C ALA A 171 0.40 0.57 -15.19
N ARG A 172 -0.30 1.67 -15.46
CA ARG A 172 0.31 2.96 -15.79
C ARG A 172 1.04 3.55 -14.57
N CYS A 173 0.37 3.67 -13.43
CA CYS A 173 0.98 4.21 -12.20
C CYS A 173 2.21 3.40 -11.79
N TYR A 174 2.09 2.06 -11.76
CA TYR A 174 3.18 1.16 -11.41
C TYR A 174 4.38 1.33 -12.34
N ARG A 175 4.17 1.37 -13.66
CA ARG A 175 5.28 1.58 -14.62
C ARG A 175 5.99 2.90 -14.38
N LEU A 176 5.25 4.01 -14.21
CA LEU A 176 5.84 5.30 -13.92
C LEU A 176 6.67 5.28 -12.62
N CYS A 177 6.14 4.72 -11.53
CA CYS A 177 6.86 4.61 -10.27
C CYS A 177 8.10 3.71 -10.39
N ARG A 178 7.97 2.55 -11.04
CA ARG A 178 9.07 1.60 -11.28
C ARG A 178 10.19 2.28 -12.06
N ASP A 179 9.87 2.88 -13.20
CA ASP A 179 10.87 3.48 -14.08
C ASP A 179 11.54 4.69 -13.39
N ALA A 180 10.79 5.46 -12.61
CA ALA A 180 11.35 6.56 -11.81
C ALA A 180 12.30 6.07 -10.71
N ILE A 181 11.93 5.01 -9.96
CA ILE A 181 12.80 4.44 -8.92
C ILE A 181 14.06 3.83 -9.53
N HIS A 182 13.93 3.04 -10.60
CA HIS A 182 15.07 2.41 -11.26
C HIS A 182 15.97 3.39 -12.02
N GLY A 183 15.47 4.59 -12.33
CA GLY A 183 16.26 5.67 -12.93
C GLY A 183 17.15 6.42 -11.92
N MET A 184 16.98 6.20 -10.62
CA MET A 184 17.82 6.82 -9.59
C MET A 184 19.16 6.08 -9.47
N PRO A 185 20.28 6.78 -9.23
CA PRO A 185 21.55 6.13 -8.90
C PRO A 185 21.46 5.40 -7.55
N GLY A 186 21.81 4.11 -7.51
CA GLY A 186 21.80 3.27 -6.31
C GLY A 186 21.37 1.83 -6.60
#